data_AF-A0A959YKC0-F1
#
_entry.id   AF-A0A959YKC0-F1
#
_cell.length_a   1.000
_cell.length_b   1.000
_cell.length_c   1.000
_cell.angle_alpha   90.00
_cell.angle_beta   90.00
_cell.angle_gamma   90.00
#
_symmetry.space_group_name_H-M   'P 1'
#
loop_
_entity.id
_entity.type
_entity.pdbx_description
1 polymer ?
#
loop_
_entity_poly.entity_id
_entity_poly.type
_entity_poly.pdbx_seq_one_letter_code
_entity_poly.pdbx_strand_id
1 'polypeptide(L)' 'MTEIKDKLTRFVEATAKDAEAYGSAKFSTCDHYNWDREIWTHRNDIINALKKRGYSVSVSTRWGVTDVTITKSMEL' A
#
# COMPACT_ATOMS: atom_id res chain seq x y z
N MET A 1 0.18 -20.44 5.65
CA MET A 1 0.20 -19.23 6.51
C MET A 1 1.43 -18.35 6.25
N THR A 2 2.61 -18.95 6.00
CA THR A 2 3.85 -18.26 5.63
C THR A 2 3.76 -17.54 4.29
N GLU A 3 3.18 -18.18 3.26
CA GLU A 3 3.15 -17.62 1.90
C GLU A 3 2.37 -16.30 1.78
N ILE A 4 1.21 -16.18 2.45
CA ILE A 4 0.42 -14.93 2.46
C ILE A 4 1.22 -13.83 3.14
N LYS A 5 1.82 -14.11 4.30
CA LYS A 5 2.64 -13.12 5.02
C LYS A 5 3.83 -12.65 4.19
N ASP A 6 4.50 -13.56 3.48
CA ASP A 6 5.63 -13.24 2.61
C ASP A 6 5.19 -12.37 1.43
N LYS A 7 4.04 -12.69 0.81
CA LYS A 7 3.47 -11.88 -0.27
C LYS A 7 3.12 -10.46 0.21
N LEU A 8 2.44 -10.33 1.34
CA LEU A 8 2.10 -9.03 1.92
C LEU A 8 3.35 -8.23 2.27
N THR A 9 4.38 -8.89 2.79
CA THR A 9 5.66 -8.24 3.12
C THR A 9 6.35 -7.71 1.87
N ARG A 10 6.46 -8.53 0.82
CA ARG A 10 7.02 -8.13 -0.48
C ARG A 10 6.25 -6.97 -1.10
N PHE A 11 4.93 -6.98 -0.99
CA PHE A 11 4.09 -5.89 -1.48
C PHE A 11 4.36 -4.57 -0.75
N VAL A 12 4.43 -4.60 0.58
CA VAL A 12 4.77 -3.44 1.41
C VAL A 12 6.18 -2.93 1.07
N GLU A 13 7.15 -3.83 0.89
CA GLU A 13 8.53 -3.46 0.53
C GLU A 13 8.64 -2.84 -0.86
N ALA A 14 7.95 -3.40 -1.86
CA ALA A 14 7.91 -2.83 -3.20
C ALA A 14 7.29 -1.43 -3.19
N THR A 15 6.14 -1.27 -2.52
CA THR A 15 5.46 0.03 -2.40
C THR A 15 6.33 1.07 -1.69
N ALA A 16 7.00 0.67 -0.60
CA ALA A 16 7.91 1.55 0.12
C ALA A 16 9.13 1.93 -0.74
N LYS A 17 9.70 0.98 -1.48
CA LYS A 17 10.82 1.25 -2.40
C LYS A 17 10.45 2.27 -3.47
N ASP A 18 9.25 2.17 -4.05
CA ASP A 18 8.77 3.15 -5.03
C ASP A 18 8.59 4.54 -4.38
N ALA A 19 8.06 4.59 -3.16
CA ALA A 19 7.92 5.85 -2.42
C ALA A 19 9.28 6.48 -2.07
N GLU A 20 10.30 5.68 -1.75
CA GLU A 20 11.65 6.18 -1.53
C GLU A 20 12.30 6.69 -2.83
N ALA A 21 12.04 6.04 -3.95
CA ALA A 21 12.62 6.42 -5.25
C ALA A 21 11.97 7.68 -5.84
N TYR A 22 10.65 7.84 -5.68
CA TYR A 22 9.86 8.87 -6.37
C TYR A 22 9.22 9.89 -5.42
N GLY A 23 9.46 9.78 -4.11
CA GLY A 23 8.84 10.60 -3.06
C GLY A 23 7.42 10.17 -2.68
N SER A 24 6.74 9.43 -3.55
CA SER A 24 5.41 8.85 -3.29
C SER A 24 5.18 7.58 -4.11
N ALA A 25 4.25 6.74 -3.64
CA ALA A 25 3.78 5.56 -4.37
C ALA A 25 2.26 5.42 -4.22
N LYS A 26 1.62 4.80 -5.21
CA LYS A 26 0.18 4.57 -5.23
C LYS A 26 -0.12 3.11 -5.56
N PHE A 27 -1.07 2.54 -4.84
CA PHE A 27 -1.66 1.25 -5.21
C PHE A 27 -3.19 1.28 -5.06
N SER A 28 -3.86 0.49 -5.89
CA SER A 28 -5.30 0.26 -5.82
C SER A 28 -5.54 -1.10 -5.18
N THR A 29 -6.49 -1.21 -4.27
CA THR A 29 -6.80 -2.50 -3.62
C THR A 29 -7.63 -3.43 -4.51
N CYS A 30 -8.28 -2.89 -5.54
CA CYS A 30 -9.11 -3.62 -6.49
C CYS A 30 -9.41 -2.74 -7.72
N ASP A 31 -8.48 -2.63 -8.68
CA ASP A 31 -8.81 -1.97 -9.96
C ASP A 31 -9.22 -2.98 -11.05
N HIS A 32 -9.64 -2.48 -12.20
CA HIS A 32 -10.11 -3.32 -13.32
C HIS A 32 -9.00 -4.18 -13.95
N TYR A 33 -7.73 -3.78 -13.81
CA TYR A 33 -6.58 -4.45 -14.41
C TYR A 33 -5.85 -5.37 -13.43
N ASN A 34 -5.91 -5.10 -12.13
CA ASN A 34 -5.13 -5.74 -11.08
C ASN A 34 -5.98 -5.88 -9.82
N TRP A 35 -6.73 -6.98 -9.75
CA TRP A 35 -7.41 -7.41 -8.55
C TRP A 35 -6.63 -8.54 -7.87
N ASP A 36 -6.19 -8.28 -6.63
CA ASP A 36 -5.57 -9.29 -5.79
C ASP A 36 -6.39 -9.45 -4.50
N ARG A 37 -7.01 -10.62 -4.34
CA ARG A 37 -7.88 -10.92 -3.19
C ARG A 37 -7.15 -10.78 -1.86
N GLU A 38 -5.88 -11.16 -1.78
CA GLU A 38 -5.12 -11.14 -0.53
C GLU A 38 -4.76 -9.71 -0.15
N ILE A 39 -4.35 -8.89 -1.13
CA ILE A 39 -4.13 -7.45 -0.92
C ILE A 39 -5.42 -6.74 -0.49
N TRP A 40 -6.55 -7.05 -1.14
CA TRP A 40 -7.85 -6.49 -0.74
C TRP A 40 -8.24 -6.87 0.70
N THR A 41 -8.10 -8.16 1.03
CA THR A 41 -8.48 -8.71 2.35
C THR A 41 -7.62 -8.10 3.46
N HIS A 42 -6.32 -7.96 3.22
CA HIS A 42 -5.34 -7.47 4.19
C HIS A 42 -4.95 -5.99 4.01
N ARG A 43 -5.73 -5.22 3.25
CA ARG A 43 -5.41 -3.81 2.92
C ARG A 43 -5.14 -2.95 4.16
N ASN A 44 -5.88 -3.17 5.24
CA ASN A 44 -5.70 -2.42 6.50
C ASN A 44 -4.36 -2.77 7.17
N ASP A 45 -3.94 -4.03 7.11
CA ASP A 45 -2.65 -4.47 7.67
C ASP A 45 -1.49 -3.85 6.88
N ILE A 46 -1.60 -3.82 5.55
CA ILE A 46 -0.64 -3.15 4.64
C ILE A 46 -0.54 -1.66 4.98
N ILE A 47 -1.67 -0.95 5.06
CA ILE A 47 -1.73 0.47 5.41
C ILE A 47 -1.09 0.72 6.78
N ASN A 48 -1.39 -0.10 7.77
CA ASN A 48 -0.83 0.02 9.11
C ASN A 48 0.68 -0.24 9.13
N ALA A 49 1.17 -1.20 8.35
CA ALA A 49 2.60 -1.46 8.21
C ALA A 49 3.33 -0.25 7.60
N LEU A 50 2.76 0.39 6.59
CA LEU A 50 3.31 1.59 5.96
C LEU A 50 3.31 2.79 6.92
N LYS A 51 2.20 3.02 7.66
CA LYS A 51 2.15 4.06 8.70
C LYS A 51 3.20 3.85 9.79
N LYS A 52 3.38 2.61 10.25
CA LYS A 52 4.41 2.27 11.26
C LYS A 52 5.84 2.54 10.77
N ARG A 53 6.07 2.53 9.46
CA ARG A 53 7.35 2.90 8.84
C ARG A 53 7.54 4.42 8.69
N GLY A 54 6.56 5.23 9.11
CA GLY A 54 6.66 6.69 9.08
C GLY A 54 6.14 7.34 7.80
N TYR A 55 5.51 6.58 6.90
CA TYR A 55 4.89 7.15 5.71
C TYR A 55 3.57 7.85 6.05
N SER A 56 3.34 9.01 5.42
CA SER A 56 2.02 9.61 5.36
C SER A 56 1.17 8.80 4.38
N VAL A 57 -0.01 8.37 4.80
CA VAL A 57 -0.89 7.52 3.98
C VAL A 57 -2.23 8.22 3.77
N SER A 58 -2.57 8.45 2.51
CA SER A 58 -3.87 8.93 2.07
C SER A 58 -4.66 7.80 1.42
N VAL A 59 -5.95 7.72 1.73
CA VAL A 59 -6.85 6.68 1.24
C VAL A 59 -8.07 7.33 0.62
N SER A 60 -8.41 6.99 -0.62
CA SER A 60 -9.61 7.47 -1.30
C SER A 60 -10.38 6.31 -1.90
N THR A 61 -11.69 6.26 -1.65
CA THR A 61 -12.55 5.23 -2.23
C THR A 61 -13.43 5.84 -3.31
N ARG A 62 -13.40 5.28 -4.52
CA ARG A 62 -14.24 5.72 -5.64
C ARG A 62 -14.81 4.50 -6.37
N TRP A 63 -16.14 4.49 -6.58
CA TRP A 63 -16.84 3.40 -7.28
C TRP A 63 -16.53 1.98 -6.76
N GLY A 64 -16.25 1.85 -5.46
CA GLY A 64 -15.90 0.57 -4.82
C GLY A 64 -14.41 0.19 -4.89
N VAL A 65 -13.57 1.02 -5.53
CA VAL A 65 -12.11 0.87 -5.55
C VAL A 65 -11.50 1.73 -4.44
N THR A 66 -10.67 1.15 -3.58
CA THR A 66 -9.87 1.91 -2.61
C THR A 66 -8.46 2.14 -3.16
N ASP A 67 -8.16 3.39 -3.49
CA ASP A 67 -6.83 3.86 -3.82
C ASP A 67 -6.08 4.26 -2.55
N VAL A 68 -4.83 3.84 -2.43
CA VAL A 68 -3.92 4.20 -1.34
C VAL A 68 -2.71 4.89 -1.93
N THR A 69 -2.42 6.09 -1.45
CA THR A 69 -1.19 6.83 -1.77
C THR A 69 -0.36 6.94 -0.52
N ILE A 70 0.92 6.59 -0.61
CA ILE A 70 1.89 6.82 0.44
C ILE A 70 2.90 7.88 -0.01
N THR A 71 3.26 8.75 0.91
CA THR A 71 4.24 9.81 0.68
C THR A 71 5.28 9.75 1.79
N LYS A 72 6.54 9.94 1.43
CA LYS A 72 7.60 10.11 2.41
C LYS A 72 7.31 11.35 3.24
N SER A 73 7.28 11.19 4.57
CA SER A 73 7.12 12.33 5.46
C SER A 73 8.34 13.23 5.30
N MET A 74 8.13 14.43 4.76
CA MET A 74 9.15 15.47 4.71
C MET A 74 9.02 16.29 5.99
N GLU A 75 10.06 16.23 6.84
CA GLU A 75 10.24 17.27 7.86
C GLU A 75 10.85 18.48 7.15
N LEU A 76 10.17 19.63 7.26
CA LEU A 76 10.60 20.92 6.73
C LEU A 76 11.54 21.62 7.72
#